data_AF-A0A748B160-F1
#
_entry.id   AF-A0A748B160-F1
#
_cell.length_a   1.000
_cell.length_b   1.000
_cell.length_c   1.000
_cell.angle_alpha   90.00
_cell.angle_beta   90.00
_cell.angle_gamma   90.00
#
_symmetry.space_group_name_H-M   'P 1'
#
loop_
_entity.id
_entity.type
_entity.pdbx_description
1 polymer ?
#
loop_
_entity_poly.entity_id
_entity_poly.type
_entity_poly.pdbx_seq_one_letter_code
_entity_poly.pdbx_strand_id
1 'polypeptide(L)'
;MPEVKTEKPHLLDMGKPQLRMVDLNLLTVFDAVMQEQNITRAAHTLGMSQPAVSNAVARLKVMFNDELFVRYGRGIQPTARAFQLFGSVRQALQLVQNELPGSGFEPTSSERVFNLCVCSPLD
;
A
#
# COMPACT_ATOMS: atom_id res chain seq x y z
N MET A 1 9.69 43.10 38.91
CA MET A 1 9.82 42.16 37.78
C MET A 1 10.70 41.01 38.23
N PRO A 2 10.28 39.76 37.97
CA PRO A 2 10.94 39.00 36.92
C PRO A 2 9.99 38.27 35.94
N GLU A 3 10.47 38.26 34.71
CA GLU A 3 10.31 37.36 33.56
C GLU A 3 9.09 36.43 33.41
N VAL A 4 8.35 36.76 32.36
CA VAL A 4 7.39 35.94 31.64
C VAL A 4 8.09 34.71 31.05
N LYS A 5 7.67 33.50 31.47
CA LYS A 5 7.80 32.30 30.63
C LYS A 5 6.47 32.08 29.92
N THR A 6 6.39 32.58 28.70
CA THR A 6 5.34 32.25 27.74
C THR A 6 5.51 30.78 27.39
N GLU A 7 4.76 29.89 28.06
CA GLU A 7 4.61 28.52 27.60
C GLU A 7 3.94 28.56 26.22
N LYS A 8 4.74 28.27 25.20
CA LYS A 8 4.27 28.10 23.83
C LYS A 8 3.20 27.00 23.84
N PRO A 9 2.03 27.19 23.22
CA PRO A 9 1.05 26.12 23.12
C PRO A 9 1.69 24.94 22.39
N HIS A 10 1.61 23.77 23.03
CA HIS A 10 2.04 22.48 22.49
C HIS A 10 1.16 22.12 21.29
N LEU A 11 1.46 22.73 20.15
CA LEU A 11 0.96 22.28 18.87
C LEU A 11 1.77 21.04 18.49
N LEU A 12 1.04 19.99 18.08
CA LEU A 12 1.52 18.75 17.44
C LEU A 12 1.76 17.54 18.37
N ASP A 13 0.72 17.07 19.07
CA ASP A 13 0.46 15.63 19.11
C ASP A 13 -0.82 15.35 18.30
N MET A 14 -0.73 15.50 16.98
CA MET A 14 -1.67 14.81 16.09
C MET A 14 -1.27 13.34 16.16
N GLY A 15 -1.79 12.66 17.18
CA GLY A 15 -1.41 11.31 17.57
C GLY A 15 -1.22 10.43 16.34
N LYS A 16 -0.03 9.84 16.22
CA LYS A 16 0.30 8.88 15.16
C LYS A 16 -0.90 7.94 15.00
N PRO A 17 -1.47 7.78 13.78
CA PRO A 17 -2.58 6.87 13.59
C PRO A 17 -2.19 5.52 14.15
N GLN A 18 -2.90 5.06 15.18
CA GLN A 18 -2.66 3.73 15.73
C GLN A 18 -3.05 2.72 14.66
N LEU A 19 -2.19 1.74 14.37
CA LEU A 19 -2.45 0.69 13.38
C LEU A 19 -3.81 0.01 13.60
N ARG A 20 -4.27 -0.07 14.86
CA ARG A 20 -5.58 -0.62 15.23
C ARG A 20 -6.78 0.16 14.66
N MET A 21 -6.62 1.45 14.39
CA MET A 21 -7.68 2.31 13.82
C MET A 21 -7.67 2.33 12.29
N VAL A 22 -6.65 1.71 11.68
CA VAL A 22 -6.46 1.67 10.24
C VAL A 22 -6.94 0.33 9.70
N ASP A 23 -7.77 0.38 8.68
CA ASP A 23 -8.14 -0.81 7.92
C ASP A 23 -6.97 -1.24 7.03
N LEU A 24 -6.21 -2.25 7.47
CA LEU A 24 -5.04 -2.75 6.74
C LEU A 24 -5.40 -3.38 5.39
N ASN A 25 -6.67 -3.76 5.18
CA ASN A 25 -7.14 -4.21 3.87
C ASN A 25 -7.16 -3.05 2.84
N LEU A 26 -7.10 -1.79 3.29
CA LEU A 26 -6.89 -0.68 2.36
C LEU A 26 -5.49 -0.71 1.75
N LEU A 27 -4.49 -1.22 2.48
CA LEU A 27 -3.11 -1.30 1.97
C LEU A 27 -2.97 -2.38 0.88
N THR A 28 -3.68 -3.50 1.00
CA THR A 28 -3.73 -4.53 -0.05
C THR A 28 -4.43 -4.01 -1.31
N VAL A 29 -5.51 -3.24 -1.15
CA VAL A 29 -6.17 -2.53 -2.26
C VAL A 29 -5.23 -1.53 -2.92
N PHE A 30 -4.51 -0.73 -2.12
CA PHE A 30 -3.54 0.24 -2.63
C PHE A 30 -2.47 -0.45 -3.47
N ASP A 31 -1.88 -1.54 -3.00
CA ASP A 31 -0.85 -2.29 -3.72
C ASP A 31 -1.38 -2.85 -5.06
N ALA A 32 -2.56 -3.49 -5.05
CA ALA A 32 -3.15 -4.02 -6.28
C ALA A 32 -3.48 -2.91 -7.30
N VAL A 33 -4.00 -1.78 -6.83
CA VAL A 33 -4.34 -0.64 -7.69
C VAL A 33 -3.08 0.03 -8.26
N MET A 34 -1.99 0.11 -7.48
CA MET A 34 -0.69 0.59 -7.95
C MET A 34 -0.11 -0.29 -9.06
N GLN A 35 -0.25 -1.62 -8.94
CA GLN A 35 0.23 -2.58 -9.93
C GLN A 35 -0.60 -2.57 -11.22
N GLU A 36 -1.93 -2.58 -11.08
CA GLU A 36 -2.85 -2.74 -12.22
C GLU A 36 -3.18 -1.43 -12.94
N GLN A 37 -3.14 -0.29 -12.23
CA GLN A 37 -3.56 1.03 -12.73
C GLN A 37 -4.99 1.03 -13.33
N ASN A 38 -5.80 0.05 -12.93
CA ASN A 38 -7.13 -0.20 -13.43
C ASN A 38 -7.99 -0.81 -12.32
N ILE A 39 -9.07 -0.13 -11.94
CA ILE A 39 -9.95 -0.54 -10.84
C ILE A 39 -10.59 -1.91 -11.10
N THR A 40 -10.99 -2.20 -12.35
CA THR A 40 -11.64 -3.47 -12.69
C THR A 40 -10.67 -4.64 -12.62
N ARG A 41 -9.42 -4.46 -13.10
CA ARG A 41 -8.39 -5.51 -12.98
C ARG A 41 -7.93 -5.71 -11.54
N ALA A 42 -7.79 -4.62 -10.77
CA ALA A 42 -7.49 -4.71 -9.34
C ALA A 42 -8.60 -5.46 -8.59
N ALA A 43 -9.87 -5.18 -8.89
CA ALA A 43 -11.01 -5.89 -8.31
C ALA A 43 -10.97 -7.41 -8.61
N HIS A 44 -10.67 -7.78 -9.85
CA HIS A 44 -10.48 -9.18 -10.23
C HIS A 44 -9.33 -9.84 -9.45
N THR A 45 -8.18 -9.17 -9.37
CA THR A 45 -6.98 -9.66 -8.65
C THR A 45 -7.23 -9.86 -7.16
N LEU A 46 -8.01 -8.97 -6.54
CA LEU A 46 -8.36 -9.02 -5.12
C LEU A 46 -9.55 -9.92 -4.80
N GLY A 47 -10.23 -10.49 -5.81
CA GLY A 47 -11.49 -11.21 -5.61
C GLY A 47 -12.62 -10.32 -5.06
N MET A 48 -12.58 -9.02 -5.35
CA MET A 48 -13.54 -8.02 -4.88
C MET A 48 -14.45 -7.55 -6.02
N SER A 49 -15.58 -6.93 -5.68
CA SER A 49 -16.38 -6.21 -6.67
C SER A 49 -15.74 -4.85 -7.01
N GLN A 50 -15.94 -4.37 -8.24
CA GLN A 50 -15.46 -3.05 -8.66
C GLN A 50 -15.94 -1.90 -7.73
N PRO A 51 -17.22 -1.87 -7.26
CA PRO A 51 -17.65 -0.86 -6.30
C PRO A 51 -16.91 -0.93 -4.96
N ALA A 52 -16.58 -2.14 -4.49
CA ALA A 52 -15.83 -2.31 -3.24
C ALA A 52 -14.41 -1.73 -3.36
N VAL A 53 -13.71 -1.97 -4.48
CA VAL A 53 -12.39 -1.36 -4.75
C VAL A 53 -12.50 0.15 -4.89
N SER A 54 -13.50 0.66 -5.61
CA SER A 54 -13.70 2.11 -5.74
C SER A 54 -13.95 2.79 -4.39
N ASN A 55 -14.72 2.16 -3.50
CA ASN A 55 -14.95 2.65 -2.15
C ASN A 55 -13.68 2.59 -1.29
N ALA A 56 -12.90 1.52 -1.41
CA ALA A 56 -11.62 1.40 -0.72
C ALA A 56 -10.62 2.48 -1.17
N VAL A 57 -10.57 2.82 -2.47
CA VAL A 57 -9.77 3.95 -2.98
C VAL A 57 -10.23 5.29 -2.39
N ALA A 58 -11.54 5.51 -2.25
CA ALA A 58 -12.05 6.72 -1.59
C ALA A 58 -11.64 6.79 -0.10
N ARG A 59 -11.65 5.65 0.60
CA ARG A 59 -11.19 5.54 2.00
C ARG A 59 -9.69 5.74 2.14
N LEU A 60 -8.89 5.24 1.18
CA LEU A 60 -7.45 5.49 1.10
C LEU A 60 -7.16 6.99 1.01
N LYS A 61 -7.93 7.72 0.20
CA LYS A 61 -7.80 9.19 0.10
C LYS A 61 -7.98 9.88 1.46
N VAL A 62 -8.98 9.46 2.24
CA VAL A 62 -9.22 9.99 3.59
C VAL A 62 -8.11 9.58 4.57
N MET A 63 -7.68 8.32 4.53
CA MET A 63 -6.65 7.78 5.41
C MET A 63 -5.30 8.48 5.25
N PHE A 64 -4.88 8.75 4.01
CA PHE A 64 -3.60 9.39 3.70
C PHE A 64 -3.69 10.91 3.55
N ASN A 65 -4.90 11.46 3.60
CA ASN A 65 -5.18 12.86 3.31
C ASN A 65 -4.53 13.34 1.99
N ASP A 66 -4.57 12.48 0.96
CA ASP A 66 -3.98 12.70 -0.37
C ASP A 66 -4.83 11.95 -1.42
N GLU A 67 -4.93 12.44 -2.65
CA GLU A 67 -5.75 11.76 -3.66
C GLU A 67 -5.24 10.35 -4.00
N LEU A 68 -3.92 10.14 -3.95
CA LEU A 68 -3.18 8.93 -4.33
C LEU A 68 -3.37 8.45 -5.78
N PHE A 69 -4.58 8.57 -6.33
CA PHE A 69 -4.92 8.18 -7.68
C PHE A 69 -5.82 9.24 -8.32
N VAL A 70 -5.49 9.61 -9.55
CA VAL A 70 -6.30 10.52 -10.36
C VAL A 70 -6.89 9.76 -11.55
N ARG A 71 -8.03 10.22 -12.06
CA ARG A 71 -8.63 9.64 -13.27
C ARG A 71 -7.78 10.00 -14.48
N TYR A 72 -7.44 9.00 -15.29
CA TYR A 72 -6.71 9.21 -16.54
C TYR A 72 -7.37 8.40 -17.66
N GLY A 73 -8.13 9.10 -18.51
CA GLY A 73 -8.94 8.47 -19.56
C GLY A 73 -9.96 7.48 -18.97
N ARG A 74 -9.86 6.20 -19.38
CA ARG A 74 -10.70 5.10 -18.87
C ARG A 74 -10.11 4.39 -17.65
N GLY A 75 -8.91 4.78 -17.22
CA GLY A 75 -8.19 4.17 -16.11
C GLY A 75 -7.93 5.15 -14.98
N ILE A 76 -6.97 4.79 -14.15
CA ILE A 76 -6.49 5.65 -13.05
C ILE A 76 -4.97 5.70 -13.07
N GLN A 77 -4.41 6.79 -12.57
CA GLN A 77 -2.98 6.99 -12.54
C GLN A 77 -2.53 7.36 -11.11
N PRO A 78 -1.46 6.74 -10.59
CA PRO A 78 -0.91 7.12 -9.28
C PRO A 78 -0.37 8.55 -9.27
N THR A 79 -0.54 9.24 -8.15
CA THR A 79 0.11 10.53 -7.88
C THR A 79 1.57 10.33 -7.48
N ALA A 80 2.35 11.42 -7.46
CA ALA A 80 3.72 11.38 -6.92
C ALA A 80 3.77 10.84 -5.48
N ARG A 81 2.77 11.18 -4.67
CA ARG A 81 2.66 10.69 -3.29
C ARG A 81 2.44 9.18 -3.24
N ALA A 82 1.58 8.63 -4.10
CA ALA A 82 1.37 7.19 -4.17
C ALA A 82 2.66 6.44 -4.57
N PHE A 83 3.45 6.95 -5.51
CA PHE A 83 4.74 6.36 -5.85
C PHE A 83 5.73 6.34 -4.67
N GLN A 84 5.78 7.42 -3.87
CA GLN A 84 6.63 7.48 -2.67
C GLN A 84 6.24 6.42 -1.63
N LEU A 85 4.93 6.14 -1.49
CA LEU A 85 4.42 5.18 -0.51
C LEU A 85 4.55 3.72 -0.98
N PHE A 86 4.55 3.49 -2.29
CA PHE A 86 4.41 2.15 -2.86
C PHE A 86 5.49 1.17 -2.39
N GLY A 87 6.76 1.59 -2.42
CA GLY A 87 7.87 0.72 -2.03
C GLY A 87 7.75 0.24 -0.58
N SER A 88 7.50 1.16 0.35
CA SER A 88 7.43 0.84 1.78
C SER A 88 6.18 0.04 2.14
N VAL A 89 5.03 0.38 1.55
CA VAL A 89 3.78 -0.37 1.77
C VAL A 89 3.92 -1.80 1.25
N ARG A 90 4.47 -1.98 0.04
CA ARG A 90 4.67 -3.32 -0.55
C ARG A 90 5.62 -4.17 0.28
N GLN A 91 6.72 -3.59 0.76
CA GLN A 91 7.65 -4.28 1.66
C GLN A 91 6.97 -4.72 2.96
N ALA A 92 6.18 -3.85 3.59
CA ALA A 92 5.45 -4.18 4.80
C ALA A 92 4.44 -5.33 4.58
N LEU A 93 3.70 -5.30 3.46
CA LEU A 93 2.77 -6.36 3.10
C LEU A 93 3.49 -7.69 2.85
N GLN A 94 4.64 -7.66 2.18
CA GLN A 94 5.45 -8.86 1.96
C GLN A 94 5.98 -9.45 3.26
N LEU A 95 6.43 -8.61 4.20
CA LEU A 95 6.85 -9.07 5.52
C LEU A 95 5.71 -9.78 6.25
N VAL A 96 4.52 -9.19 6.29
CA VAL A 96 3.35 -9.84 6.89
C VAL A 96 3.03 -11.15 6.17
N GLN A 97 3.01 -11.15 4.84
CA GLN A 97 2.69 -12.34 4.04
C GLN A 97 3.67 -13.50 4.27
N ASN A 98 4.95 -13.21 4.48
CA ASN A 98 5.97 -14.21 4.77
C ASN A 98 5.81 -14.85 6.16
N GLU A 99 5.17 -14.17 7.10
CA GLU A 99 4.93 -14.69 8.46
C GLU A 99 3.57 -15.40 8.60
N LEU A 100 2.69 -15.31 7.60
CA LEU A 100 1.37 -15.96 7.64
C LEU A 100 1.49 -17.49 7.39
N PRO A 101 0.64 -18.32 8.02
CA PRO A 101 0.63 -19.77 7.79
C PRO A 101 0.50 -20.13 6.31
N GLY A 102 1.31 -21.07 5.83
CA GLY A 102 1.37 -21.45 4.40
C GLY A 102 2.36 -20.64 3.56
N SER A 103 3.04 -19.67 4.15
CA SER A 103 4.18 -18.95 3.53
C SER A 103 5.46 -19.80 3.45
N GLY A 104 5.54 -20.87 4.24
CA GLY A 104 6.63 -21.83 4.25
C GLY A 104 6.93 -22.38 2.85
N PHE A 105 8.20 -22.61 2.58
CA PHE A 105 8.64 -23.23 1.33
C PHE A 105 8.88 -24.71 1.56
N GLU A 106 7.93 -25.53 1.13
CA GLU A 106 8.08 -26.99 1.05
C GLU A 106 8.54 -27.35 -0.36
N PRO A 107 9.82 -27.71 -0.58
CA PRO A 107 10.36 -27.90 -1.93
C PRO A 107 9.62 -28.99 -2.71
N THR A 108 9.12 -30.01 -2.00
CA THR A 108 8.46 -31.19 -2.55
C THR A 108 7.02 -30.94 -3.00
N SER A 109 6.35 -29.89 -2.50
CA SER A 109 4.96 -29.54 -2.84
C SER A 109 4.81 -28.12 -3.38
N SER A 110 5.91 -27.45 -3.71
CA SER A 110 5.87 -26.05 -4.16
C SER A 110 5.49 -25.95 -5.64
N GLU A 111 4.45 -25.19 -5.94
CA GLU A 111 4.06 -24.82 -7.32
C GLU A 111 4.57 -23.42 -7.72
N ARG A 112 5.51 -22.85 -6.94
CA ARG A 112 6.03 -21.50 -7.19
C ARG A 112 6.86 -21.46 -8.48
N VAL A 113 6.59 -20.48 -9.34
CA VAL A 113 7.38 -20.24 -10.57
C VAL A 113 8.53 -19.28 -10.27
N PHE A 114 9.76 -19.73 -10.50
CA PHE A 114 10.98 -18.93 -10.34
C PHE A 114 11.52 -18.52 -11.72
N ASN A 115 11.51 -17.22 -12.00
CA ASN A 115 12.10 -16.67 -13.22
C ASN A 115 13.55 -16.27 -12.94
N LEU A 116 14.51 -16.95 -13.56
CA LEU A 116 15.94 -16.66 -13.45
C LEU A 116 16.44 -16.02 -14.74
N CYS A 117 17.15 -14.89 -14.62
CA CYS A 117 17.98 -14.35 -15.68
C CYS A 117 19.44 -14.59 -15.33
N VAL A 118 20.20 -15.19 -16.23
CA VAL A 118 21.64 -15.43 -16.07
C VAL A 118 22.36 -14.80 -17.25
N CYS A 119 23.38 -13.99 -16.99
CA CYS A 119 24.27 -13.50 -18.04
C CYS A 119 25.26 -14.60 -18.39
N SER A 120 25.54 -14.78 -19.69
CA SER A 120 26.58 -15.72 -20.13
C SER A 120 27.93 -15.30 -19.55
N PRO A 121 28.74 -16.21 -18.99
CA PRO A 121 30.05 -15.90 -18.42
C PRO A 121 31.13 -15.57 -19.48
N LEU A 122 30.74 -15.13 -20.68
CA LEU A 122 31.64 -14.92 -21.82
C LEU A 122 31.56 -13.50 -22.42
N ASP A 123 31.19 -12.49 -21.63
CA ASP A 123 31.57 -11.10 -21.91
C ASP A 123 32.89 -10.75 -21.20
#